data_AF-L9X2W8-F1
#
_entry.id   AF-L9X2W8-F1
#
_cell.length_a   1.000
_cell.length_b   1.000
_cell.length_c   1.000
_cell.angle_alpha   90.00
_cell.angle_beta   90.00
_cell.angle_gamma   90.00
#
_symmetry.space_group_name_H-M   'P 1'
#
loop_
_entity.id
_entity.type
_entity.pdbx_description
1 polymer ?
#
loop_
_entity_poly.entity_id
_entity_poly.type
_entity_poly.pdbx_seq_one_letter_code
_entity_poly.pdbx_strand_id
1 'polypeptide(L)'
;MRESDRHSVDVNEVAGIADATALHWTLVLDGFFPLTIVGYAFQFFPVTGARVPGANERGVAATIGLLAVGAAIQGLGIVGQLGTVRTVGIALSLAGSLGYLYLVGGRFAS
;
A
#
# COMPACT_ATOMS: atom_id res chain seq x y z
N MET A 1 -31.15 32.94 15.45
CA MET A 1 -29.92 33.21 14.66
C MET A 1 -28.75 32.80 15.57
N ARG A 2 -28.41 31.51 15.60
CA ARG A 2 -27.25 30.91 14.90
C ARG A 2 -25.90 31.46 15.37
N GLU A 3 -25.44 31.08 16.55
CA GLU A 3 -24.03 31.29 16.94
C GLU A 3 -23.52 30.28 18.00
N SER A 4 -24.35 29.80 18.94
CA SER A 4 -23.89 28.95 20.07
C SER A 4 -23.79 27.44 19.81
N ASP A 5 -24.27 26.92 18.69
CA ASP A 5 -24.18 25.48 18.35
C ASP A 5 -22.84 25.09 17.69
N ARG A 6 -21.92 26.04 17.50
CA ARG A 6 -20.66 25.85 16.75
C ARG A 6 -19.42 25.55 17.60
N HIS A 7 -19.54 25.29 18.89
CA HIS A 7 -18.36 25.27 19.78
C HIS A 7 -18.15 24.07 20.68
N SER A 8 -18.84 22.96 20.43
CA SER A 8 -18.51 21.68 21.07
C SER A 8 -18.42 20.56 20.02
N VAL A 9 -17.57 20.75 19.01
CA VAL A 9 -17.07 19.59 18.27
C VAL A 9 -16.22 18.81 19.26
N ASP A 10 -16.60 17.57 19.55
CA ASP A 10 -15.88 16.72 20.48
C ASP A 10 -14.47 16.49 19.92
N VAL A 11 -13.45 16.76 20.73
CA VAL A 11 -12.05 16.51 20.36
C VAL A 11 -11.83 15.06 19.92
N ASN A 12 -12.61 14.12 20.47
CA ASN A 12 -12.58 12.71 20.04
C ASN A 12 -13.19 12.50 18.65
N GLU A 13 -14.22 13.27 18.27
CA GLU A 13 -14.81 13.24 16.93
C GLU A 13 -13.81 13.75 15.89
N VAL A 14 -13.12 14.85 16.19
CA VAL A 14 -12.07 15.40 15.30
C VAL A 14 -10.92 14.41 15.15
N ALA A 15 -10.48 13.79 16.25
CA ALA A 15 -9.44 12.76 16.22
C ALA A 15 -9.86 11.53 15.39
N GLY A 16 -11.10 11.05 15.55
CA GLY A 16 -11.64 9.94 14.77
C GLY A 16 -11.73 10.23 13.27
N ILE A 17 -12.12 11.45 12.88
CA ILE A 17 -12.15 11.88 11.48
C ILE A 17 -10.72 11.95 10.90
N ALA A 18 -9.76 12.44 11.69
CA ALA A 18 -8.37 12.49 11.27
C ALA A 18 -7.81 11.08 11.02
N ASP A 19 -8.06 10.14 11.93
CA ASP A 19 -7.63 8.73 11.79
C ASP A 19 -8.31 8.05 10.60
N ALA A 20 -9.61 8.30 10.37
CA ALA A 20 -10.33 7.79 9.21
C ALA A 20 -9.78 8.36 7.89
N THR A 21 -9.42 9.64 7.87
CA THR A 21 -8.83 10.30 6.69
C THR A 21 -7.44 9.75 6.40
N ALA A 22 -6.61 9.57 7.43
CA ALA A 22 -5.29 8.96 7.32
C ALA A 22 -5.39 7.51 6.82
N LEU A 23 -6.31 6.73 7.37
CA LEU A 23 -6.57 5.35 6.94
C LEU A 23 -7.01 5.30 5.48
N HIS A 24 -7.96 6.15 5.09
CA HIS A 24 -8.43 6.25 3.70
C HIS A 24 -7.28 6.58 2.76
N TRP A 25 -6.50 7.61 3.08
CA TRP A 25 -5.36 8.04 2.29
C TRP A 25 -4.33 6.92 2.11
N THR A 26 -3.93 6.25 3.19
CA THR A 26 -2.98 5.14 3.13
C THR A 26 -3.53 3.96 2.32
N LEU A 27 -4.77 3.54 2.54
CA LEU A 27 -5.33 2.41 1.78
C LEU A 27 -5.48 2.72 0.30
N VAL A 28 -5.84 3.95 -0.06
CA VAL A 28 -6.02 4.35 -1.46
C VAL A 28 -4.67 4.57 -2.15
N LEU A 29 -3.79 5.38 -1.57
CA LEU A 29 -2.54 5.78 -2.22
C LEU A 29 -1.39 4.82 -2.01
N ASP A 30 -1.28 4.17 -0.85
CA ASP A 30 -0.21 3.21 -0.57
C ASP A 30 -0.64 1.76 -0.84
N GLY A 31 -1.95 1.50 -0.92
CA GLY A 31 -2.54 0.20 -1.25
C GLY A 31 -3.06 0.14 -2.68
N PHE A 32 -4.29 0.58 -2.88
CA PHE A 32 -5.05 0.41 -4.11
C PHE A 32 -4.30 0.90 -5.36
N PHE A 33 -3.72 2.09 -5.31
CA PHE A 33 -3.08 2.70 -6.46
C PHE A 33 -1.81 1.94 -6.92
N PRO A 34 -0.82 1.65 -6.04
CA PRO A 34 0.33 0.80 -6.37
C PRO A 34 -0.08 -0.59 -6.85
N LEU A 35 -1.03 -1.25 -6.17
CA LEU A 35 -1.53 -2.56 -6.57
C LEU A 35 -2.12 -2.56 -7.97
N THR A 36 -2.91 -1.53 -8.29
CA THR A 36 -3.50 -1.38 -9.62
C THR A 36 -2.42 -1.15 -10.68
N ILE A 37 -1.48 -0.24 -10.43
CA ILE A 37 -0.36 0.03 -11.35
C ILE A 37 0.44 -1.24 -11.61
N VAL A 38 0.86 -1.94 -10.55
CA VAL A 38 1.69 -3.16 -10.64
C VAL A 38 0.93 -4.28 -11.33
N GLY A 39 -0.34 -4.50 -10.97
CA GLY A 39 -1.19 -5.49 -11.61
C GLY A 39 -1.35 -5.23 -13.11
N TYR A 40 -1.61 -3.97 -13.48
CA TYR A 40 -1.71 -3.57 -14.88
C TYR A 40 -0.37 -3.73 -15.60
N ALA A 41 0.73 -3.29 -15.00
CA ALA A 41 2.07 -3.43 -15.57
C ALA A 41 2.41 -4.90 -15.86
N PHE A 42 2.10 -5.83 -14.97
CA PHE A 42 2.33 -7.26 -15.22
C PHE A 42 1.40 -7.87 -16.28
N GLN A 43 0.21 -7.31 -16.51
CA GLN A 43 -0.67 -7.74 -17.60
C GLN A 43 -0.13 -7.31 -18.97
N PHE A 44 0.38 -6.08 -19.10
CA PHE A 44 0.85 -5.54 -20.38
C PHE A 44 2.32 -5.83 -20.68
N PHE A 45 3.13 -6.00 -19.64
CA PHE A 45 4.56 -6.31 -19.75
C PHE A 45 4.83 -7.63 -19.04
N PRO A 46 4.56 -8.77 -19.70
CA PRO A 46 4.77 -10.08 -19.08
C PRO A 46 6.25 -10.26 -18.71
N VAL A 47 6.51 -10.19 -17.41
CA VAL A 47 7.84 -10.35 -16.81
C VAL A 47 8.25 -11.81 -16.66
N THR A 48 7.31 -12.76 -16.78
CA THR A 48 7.54 -14.21 -16.62
C THR A 48 8.46 -14.83 -17.69
N GLY A 49 8.76 -14.09 -18.77
CA GLY A 49 9.74 -14.49 -19.78
C GLY A 49 11.14 -13.92 -19.57
N ALA A 50 11.38 -13.11 -18.53
CA ALA A 50 12.69 -12.52 -18.29
C ALA A 50 13.72 -13.55 -17.80
N ARG A 51 15.00 -13.36 -18.15
CA ARG A 51 16.11 -14.25 -17.74
C ARG A 51 16.62 -13.96 -16.31
N VAL A 52 15.80 -13.39 -15.45
CA VAL A 52 16.17 -13.06 -14.07
C VAL A 52 15.57 -14.06 -13.07
N PRO A 53 16.29 -14.44 -11.99
CA PRO A 53 15.74 -15.29 -10.95
C PRO A 53 14.42 -14.76 -10.39
N GLY A 54 13.38 -15.60 -10.32
CA GLY A 54 12.07 -15.18 -9.80
C GLY A 54 11.14 -14.51 -10.82
N ALA A 55 11.56 -14.37 -12.09
CA ALA A 55 10.69 -14.02 -13.22
C ALA A 55 9.73 -15.16 -13.57
N ASN A 56 8.85 -15.51 -12.64
CA ASN A 56 7.80 -16.52 -12.81
C ASN A 56 6.53 -16.05 -12.10
N GLU A 57 5.45 -16.81 -12.26
CA GLU A 57 4.15 -16.49 -11.66
C GLU A 57 4.21 -16.35 -10.14
N ARG A 58 5.08 -17.12 -9.47
CA ARG A 58 5.26 -17.04 -8.02
C ARG A 58 5.92 -15.74 -7.60
N GLY A 59 6.91 -15.23 -8.36
CA GLY A 59 7.53 -13.94 -8.10
C GLY A 59 6.56 -12.78 -8.27
N VAL A 60 5.77 -12.82 -9.35
CA VAL A 60 4.68 -11.85 -9.58
C VAL A 60 3.67 -11.87 -8.42
N ALA A 61 3.21 -13.06 -8.02
CA ALA A 61 2.27 -13.21 -6.91
C ALA A 61 2.87 -12.75 -5.58
N ALA A 62 4.15 -13.04 -5.32
CA ALA A 62 4.85 -12.59 -4.12
C ALA A 62 4.96 -11.06 -4.06
N THR A 63 5.29 -10.41 -5.18
CA THR A 63 5.33 -8.94 -5.27
C THR A 63 3.97 -8.31 -4.98
N ILE A 64 2.90 -8.80 -5.62
CA ILE A 64 1.54 -8.31 -5.38
C ILE A 64 1.13 -8.58 -3.92
N GLY A 65 1.44 -9.77 -3.40
CA GLY A 65 1.15 -10.16 -2.03
C GLY A 65 1.84 -9.26 -1.00
N LEU A 66 3.12 -8.93 -1.20
CA LEU A 66 3.86 -8.02 -0.32
C LEU A 66 3.25 -6.63 -0.29
N LEU A 67 2.84 -6.10 -1.43
CA LEU A 67 2.16 -4.80 -1.53
C LEU A 67 0.80 -4.82 -0.81
N ALA A 68 -0.02 -5.84 -1.08
CA ALA A 68 -1.33 -5.99 -0.46
C ALA A 68 -1.26 -6.17 1.05
N VAL A 69 -0.41 -7.08 1.51
CA VAL A 69 -0.23 -7.33 2.94
C VAL A 69 0.39 -6.13 3.63
N GLY A 70 1.37 -5.48 3.01
CA GLY A 70 1.98 -4.25 3.53
C GLY A 70 0.97 -3.14 3.75
N ALA A 71 0.13 -2.85 2.74
CA ALA A 71 -0.92 -1.84 2.85
C ALA A 71 -1.99 -2.19 3.89
N ALA A 72 -2.41 -3.45 3.97
CA ALA A 72 -3.37 -3.91 4.98
C ALA A 72 -2.82 -3.74 6.41
N ILE A 73 -1.56 -4.12 6.63
CA ILE A 73 -0.88 -3.97 7.92
C ILE A 73 -0.72 -2.50 8.29
N GLN A 74 -0.41 -1.61 7.35
CA GLN A 74 -0.37 -0.17 7.61
C GLN A 74 -1.73 0.35 8.09
N GLY A 75 -2.83 -0.07 7.46
CA GLY A 75 -4.18 0.28 7.88
C GLY A 75 -4.51 -0.20 9.29
N LEU A 76 -4.16 -1.45 9.62
CA LEU A 76 -4.30 -1.98 10.98
C LEU A 76 -3.47 -1.20 12.01
N GLY A 77 -2.27 -0.75 11.63
CA GLY A 77 -1.42 0.09 12.47
C GLY A 77 -2.02 1.46 12.77
N ILE A 78 -2.74 2.06 11.82
CA ILE A 78 -3.46 3.32 12.00
C ILE A 78 -4.64 3.12 12.96
N VAL A 79 -5.50 2.12 12.70
CA VAL A 79 -6.67 1.83 13.54
C VAL A 79 -6.28 1.43 14.96
N GLY A 80 -5.20 0.66 15.12
CA GLY A 80 -4.70 0.23 16.43
C GLY A 80 -3.79 1.26 17.12
N GLN A 81 -3.47 2.38 16.47
CA GLN A 81 -2.46 3.35 16.94
C GLN A 81 -1.11 2.71 17.29
N LEU A 82 -0.73 1.65 16.55
CA LEU A 82 0.48 0.87 16.77
C LEU A 82 1.56 1.27 15.76
N GLY A 83 2.45 2.18 16.16
CA GLY A 83 3.53 2.68 15.31
C GLY A 83 4.41 1.57 14.71
N THR A 84 4.76 0.54 15.49
CA THR A 84 5.58 -0.59 15.02
C THR A 84 4.89 -1.39 13.92
N VAL A 85 3.58 -1.63 14.04
CA VAL A 85 2.79 -2.35 13.03
C VAL A 85 2.79 -1.56 11.72
N ARG A 86 2.60 -0.24 11.80
CA ARG A 86 2.69 0.64 10.65
C ARG A 86 4.06 0.58 9.96
N THR A 87 5.16 0.59 10.72
CA THR A 87 6.52 0.47 10.17
C THR A 87 6.75 -0.85 9.45
N VAL A 88 6.27 -1.97 10.00
CA VAL A 88 6.35 -3.29 9.35
C VAL A 88 5.58 -3.29 8.03
N GLY A 89 4.38 -2.70 8.01
CA GLY A 89 3.59 -2.58 6.79
C GLY A 89 4.30 -1.74 5.71
N ILE A 90 4.94 -0.63 6.09
CA ILE A 90 5.76 0.19 5.18
C ILE A 90 6.92 -0.64 4.61
N ALA A 91 7.63 -1.38 5.45
CA ALA A 91 8.75 -2.22 5.02
C ALA A 91 8.32 -3.31 4.02
N LEU A 92 7.14 -3.93 4.25
CA LEU A 92 6.57 -4.91 3.33
C LEU A 92 6.18 -4.28 1.99
N SER A 93 5.53 -3.12 2.01
CA SER A 93 5.19 -2.38 0.78
C SER A 93 6.45 -1.97 0.01
N LEU A 94 7.51 -1.53 0.69
CA LEU A 94 8.80 -1.23 0.07
C LEU A 94 9.42 -2.48 -0.57
N ALA A 95 9.42 -3.61 0.14
CA ALA A 95 9.92 -4.88 -0.40
C ALA A 95 9.15 -5.32 -1.65
N GLY A 96 7.82 -5.16 -1.64
CA GLY A 96 6.97 -5.39 -2.81
C GLY A 96 7.34 -4.48 -3.99
N SER A 97 7.48 -3.17 -3.76
CA SER A 97 7.88 -2.19 -4.79
C SER A 97 9.26 -2.49 -5.38
N LEU A 98 10.22 -2.91 -4.54
CA LEU A 98 11.54 -3.35 -5.01
C LEU A 98 11.44 -4.62 -5.85
N GLY A 99 10.59 -5.57 -5.45
CA GLY A 99 10.30 -6.77 -6.25
C GLY A 99 9.72 -6.41 -7.63
N TYR A 100 8.80 -5.46 -7.68
CA TYR A 100 8.25 -4.95 -8.94
C TYR A 100 9.36 -4.34 -9.83
N LEU A 101 10.17 -3.43 -9.28
CA LEU A 101 11.28 -2.81 -10.01
C LEU A 101 12.29 -3.84 -10.51
N TYR A 102 12.60 -4.84 -9.69
CA TYR A 102 13.52 -5.92 -10.04
C TYR A 102 13.00 -6.76 -11.20
N LEU A 103 11.73 -7.16 -11.18
CA LEU A 103 11.11 -7.98 -12.22
C LEU A 103 10.96 -7.22 -13.54
N VAL A 104 10.47 -5.97 -13.48
CA VAL A 104 10.30 -5.13 -14.68
C VAL A 104 11.64 -4.69 -15.24
N GLY A 105 12.57 -4.23 -14.39
CA GLY A 105 13.92 -3.85 -14.81
C GLY A 105 14.67 -5.03 -15.41
N GLY A 106 14.57 -6.21 -14.81
CA GLY A 106 15.14 -7.45 -15.34
C GLY A 106 14.60 -7.82 -16.72
N ARG A 107 13.33 -7.51 -17.00
CA ARG A 107 12.72 -7.75 -18.32
C ARG A 107 13.21 -6.81 -19.41
N PHE A 108 13.54 -5.57 -19.07
CA PHE A 108 14.08 -4.58 -20.03
C PHE A 108 15.58 -4.73 -20.24
N ALA A 109 16.32 -5.26 -19.25
CA ALA A 109 17.75 -5.50 -19.34
C ALA A 109 18.12 -6.84 -20.02
N SER A 110 17.13 -7.72 -20.26
CA SER A 110 17.29 -9.05 -20.89
C SER A 110 16.91 -9.05 -22.36
#